data_AF-A0A7S3JFM3-F1
#
_entry.id   AF-A0A7S3JFM3-F1
#
_cell.length_a   1.000
_cell.length_b   1.000
_cell.length_c   1.000
_cell.angle_alpha   90.00
_cell.angle_beta   90.00
_cell.angle_gamma   90.00
#
_symmetry.space_group_name_H-M   'P 1'
#
loop_
_entity.id
_entity.type
_entity.pdbx_description
1 polymer ?
#
loop_
_entity_poly.entity_id
_entity_poly.type
_entity_poly.pdbx_seq_one_letter_code
_entity_poly.pdbx_strand_id
1 'polypeptide(L)'
;KVAPIPGETKVWQYITMTRRIYLIDCPGIVYNTGDSETDIILKGVVRAEKLENPDLHIQAILDRAEPQNIIETYGIPKWEDAEDFLEQLGKKTGKLRKGGEANLNAVAKQVIVDWQRGRIRYFVHPSKSQLEQAEMKEKPVYNPALLVDLYKKGEDDDIIDMGDDNEVQEFEGDDEDMPENEGDEEEQPEQDDSDSQELNEADIMPLKKLC
;
A
#
# COMPACT_ATOMS: atom_id res chain seq x y z
N LYS A 1 2.46 -8.79 7.03
CA LYS A 1 3.34 -8.93 5.85
C LYS A 1 3.24 -7.65 5.04
N VAL A 2 4.36 -7.07 4.59
CA VAL A 2 4.34 -5.83 3.78
C VAL A 2 5.32 -5.98 2.62
N ALA A 3 4.96 -5.41 1.47
CA ALA A 3 5.83 -5.36 0.29
C ALA A 3 5.64 -4.01 -0.42
N PRO A 4 6.68 -3.47 -1.08
CA PRO A 4 6.59 -2.24 -1.87
C PRO A 4 5.92 -2.46 -3.24
N ILE A 5 5.08 -3.49 -3.35
CA ILE A 5 4.47 -3.96 -4.59
C ILE A 5 2.95 -3.87 -4.42
N PRO A 6 2.22 -3.32 -5.41
CA PRO A 6 0.76 -3.28 -5.33
C PRO A 6 0.15 -4.69 -5.29
N GLY A 7 -0.92 -4.81 -4.51
CA GLY A 7 -1.69 -6.04 -4.37
C GLY A 7 -1.07 -7.10 -3.44
N GLU A 8 -0.24 -6.70 -2.47
CA GLU A 8 0.30 -7.63 -1.47
C GLU A 8 -0.82 -8.17 -0.55
N THR A 9 -1.66 -7.29 0.00
CA THR A 9 -2.84 -7.69 0.77
C THR A 9 -3.96 -8.08 -0.19
N LYS A 10 -4.38 -9.35 -0.15
CA LYS A 10 -5.47 -9.88 -1.00
C LYS A 10 -6.76 -10.14 -0.23
N VAL A 11 -6.65 -10.42 1.07
CA VAL A 11 -7.77 -10.77 1.95
C VAL A 11 -7.71 -9.84 3.15
N TRP A 12 -8.87 -9.42 3.62
CA TRP A 12 -9.02 -8.63 4.83
C TRP A 12 -8.57 -9.42 6.08
N GLN A 13 -8.03 -8.71 7.07
CA GLN A 13 -7.53 -9.32 8.31
C GLN A 13 -7.87 -8.45 9.53
N TYR A 14 -8.18 -9.12 10.65
CA TYR A 14 -8.31 -8.48 11.96
C TYR A 14 -6.96 -8.45 12.66
N ILE A 15 -6.57 -7.27 13.14
CA ILE A 15 -5.36 -7.07 13.94
C ILE A 15 -5.79 -6.51 15.30
N THR A 16 -5.54 -7.26 16.37
CA THR A 16 -5.89 -6.82 17.72
C THR A 16 -4.81 -5.85 18.23
N MET A 17 -5.20 -4.62 18.57
CA MET A 17 -4.29 -3.67 19.21
C MET A 17 -4.43 -3.74 20.74
N THR A 18 -5.66 -3.81 21.24
CA THR A 18 -5.98 -4.05 22.65
C THR A 18 -7.21 -4.96 22.75
N ARG A 19 -7.57 -5.44 23.94
CA ARG A 19 -8.76 -6.30 24.15
C ARG A 19 -10.08 -5.69 23.66
N ARG A 20 -10.15 -4.36 23.50
CA ARG A 20 -11.37 -3.63 23.08
C ARG A 20 -11.21 -2.93 21.71
N ILE A 21 -10.03 -3.00 21.07
CA ILE A 21 -9.76 -2.30 19.81
C ILE A 21 -9.14 -3.25 18.79
N TYR A 22 -9.86 -3.41 17.69
CA TYR A 22 -9.45 -4.17 16.52
C TYR A 22 -9.25 -3.24 15.33
N LEU A 23 -8.17 -3.45 14.59
CA LEU A 23 -7.91 -2.82 13.31
C LEU A 23 -8.29 -3.80 12.21
N ILE A 24 -8.85 -3.27 11.13
CA ILE A 24 -9.14 -4.04 9.92
C ILE A 24 -8.21 -3.51 8.84
N ASP A 25 -7.40 -4.40 8.29
CA ASP A 25 -6.60 -4.13 7.09
C ASP A 25 -7.29 -4.76 5.88
N CYS A 26 -7.51 -3.96 4.84
CA CYS A 26 -8.25 -4.32 3.64
C CYS A 26 -7.38 -4.14 2.39
N PRO A 27 -7.63 -4.90 1.31
CA PRO A 27 -6.97 -4.64 0.03
C PRO A 27 -7.28 -3.23 -0.50
N GLY A 28 -6.32 -2.63 -1.20
CA GLY A 28 -6.52 -1.36 -1.87
C GLY A 28 -7.50 -1.46 -3.04
N ILE A 29 -8.43 -0.51 -3.14
CA ILE A 29 -9.44 -0.43 -4.21
C ILE A 29 -9.13 0.79 -5.08
N VAL A 30 -9.21 0.63 -6.39
CA VAL A 30 -9.05 1.72 -7.36
C VAL A 30 -10.38 1.93 -8.09
N TYR A 31 -10.93 3.13 -7.96
CA TYR A 31 -12.14 3.52 -8.66
C TYR A 31 -11.81 3.96 -10.08
N ASN A 32 -12.66 3.60 -11.04
CA ASN A 32 -12.53 4.10 -12.40
C ASN A 32 -13.10 5.53 -12.49
N THR A 33 -12.26 6.52 -12.15
CA THR A 33 -12.62 7.95 -12.12
C THR A 33 -12.42 8.67 -13.46
N GLY A 34 -12.13 7.94 -14.55
CA GLY A 34 -11.75 8.53 -15.83
C GLY A 34 -10.31 9.06 -15.84
N ASP A 35 -9.46 8.57 -14.95
CA ASP A 35 -8.04 8.87 -14.92
C ASP A 35 -7.35 8.39 -16.20
N SER A 36 -6.32 9.11 -16.63
CA SER A 36 -5.49 8.63 -17.74
C SER A 36 -4.71 7.38 -17.32
N GLU A 37 -4.35 6.54 -18.28
CA GLU A 37 -3.50 5.36 -18.03
C GLU A 37 -2.19 5.75 -17.33
N THR A 38 -1.57 6.85 -17.77
CA THR A 38 -0.39 7.43 -17.14
C THR A 38 -0.61 7.75 -15.67
N ASP A 39 -1.76 8.30 -15.29
CA ASP A 39 -2.07 8.60 -13.89
C ASP A 39 -2.21 7.34 -13.03
N ILE A 40 -2.85 6.30 -13.57
CA ILE A 40 -3.01 5.01 -12.89
C ILE A 40 -1.64 4.36 -12.64
N ILE A 41 -0.74 4.43 -13.62
CA ILE A 41 0.63 3.91 -13.52
C ILE A 41 1.43 4.72 -12.50
N LEU A 42 1.38 6.05 -12.56
CA LEU A 42 2.13 6.92 -11.65
C LEU A 42 1.62 6.87 -10.20
N LYS A 43 0.37 6.47 -9.97
CA LYS A 43 -0.19 6.17 -8.64
C LYS A 43 0.27 4.82 -8.07
N GLY A 44 0.97 3.99 -8.85
CA GLY A 44 1.49 2.70 -8.37
C GLY A 44 0.45 1.59 -8.33
N VAL A 45 -0.65 1.70 -9.07
CA VAL A 45 -1.70 0.68 -9.13
C VAL A 45 -1.21 -0.57 -9.88
N VAL A 46 -0.43 -0.34 -10.95
CA VAL A 46 0.12 -1.39 -11.81
C VAL A 46 1.61 -1.56 -11.53
N ARG A 47 2.07 -2.82 -11.54
CA ARG A 47 3.48 -3.16 -11.42
C ARG A 47 4.25 -2.68 -12.65
N ALA A 48 5.30 -1.87 -12.44
CA ALA A 48 6.10 -1.30 -13.52
C ALA A 48 6.74 -2.37 -14.42
N GLU A 49 7.04 -3.56 -13.88
CA GLU A 49 7.66 -4.66 -14.63
C GLU A 49 6.76 -5.18 -15.75
N LYS A 50 5.44 -5.13 -15.56
CA LYS A 50 4.43 -5.61 -16.51
C LYS A 50 4.08 -4.60 -17.61
N LEU A 51 4.62 -3.38 -17.54
CA LEU A 51 4.36 -2.37 -18.56
C LEU A 51 5.09 -2.73 -19.86
N GLU A 52 4.35 -2.68 -20.97
CA GLU A 52 4.88 -2.90 -22.31
C GLU A 52 5.68 -1.69 -22.78
N ASN A 53 5.08 -0.49 -22.71
CA ASN A 53 5.65 0.79 -23.19
C ASN A 53 5.83 1.81 -22.05
N PRO A 54 6.74 1.56 -21.08
CA PRO A 54 6.98 2.43 -19.93
C PRO A 54 7.55 3.82 -20.30
N ASP A 55 8.21 3.91 -21.46
CA ASP A 55 8.84 5.13 -22.00
C ASP A 55 7.83 6.26 -22.24
N LEU A 56 6.62 5.94 -22.70
CA LEU A 56 5.55 6.91 -22.99
C LEU A 56 5.11 7.73 -21.76
N HIS A 57 5.30 7.18 -20.56
CA HIS A 57 4.85 7.82 -19.32
C HIS A 57 5.91 8.72 -18.67
N ILE A 58 7.15 8.70 -19.18
CA ILE A 58 8.27 9.44 -18.59
C ILE A 58 8.10 10.94 -18.78
N GLN A 59 7.54 11.39 -19.90
CA GLN A 59 7.28 12.81 -20.11
C GLN A 59 6.40 13.39 -19.00
N ALA A 60 5.35 12.68 -18.59
CA ALA A 60 4.47 13.12 -17.51
C ALA A 60 5.18 13.20 -16.14
N ILE A 61 6.20 12.36 -15.90
CA ILE A 61 7.05 12.46 -14.70
C ILE A 61 7.89 13.73 -14.76
N LEU A 62 8.53 13.99 -15.90
CA LEU A 62 9.39 15.17 -16.09
C LEU A 62 8.60 16.47 -16.03
N ASP A 63 7.35 16.47 -16.50
CA ASP A 63 6.45 17.63 -16.44
C ASP A 63 5.98 17.93 -15.01
N ARG A 64 5.87 16.90 -14.16
CA ARG A 64 5.43 17.02 -12.76
C ARG A 64 6.57 17.34 -11.82
N ALA A 65 7.72 16.71 -12.01
CA ALA A 65 8.88 16.89 -11.16
C ALA A 65 9.59 18.22 -11.45
N GLU A 66 10.05 18.90 -10.41
CA GLU A 66 10.92 20.05 -10.61
C GLU A 66 12.26 19.61 -11.22
N PRO A 67 12.78 20.30 -12.27
CA PRO A 67 14.02 19.91 -12.93
C PRO A 67 15.21 19.78 -11.97
N GLN A 68 15.27 20.63 -10.94
CA GLN A 68 16.32 20.58 -9.91
C GLN A 68 16.33 19.23 -9.17
N ASN A 69 15.17 18.67 -8.82
CA ASN A 69 15.06 17.38 -8.15
C ASN A 69 15.54 16.24 -9.05
N ILE A 70 15.27 16.31 -10.35
CA ILE A 70 15.74 15.31 -11.34
C ILE A 70 17.26 15.38 -11.49
N ILE A 71 17.82 16.59 -11.60
CA ILE A 71 19.28 16.82 -11.65
C ILE A 71 19.95 16.26 -10.39
N GLU A 72 19.41 16.52 -9.20
CA GLU A 72 19.98 15.99 -7.96
C GLU A 72 19.89 14.46 -7.87
N THR A 73 18.76 13.89 -8.28
CA THR A 73 18.51 12.44 -8.16
C THR A 73 19.34 11.62 -9.14
N TYR A 74 19.44 12.08 -10.40
CA TYR A 74 20.06 11.33 -11.48
C TYR A 74 21.39 11.92 -11.95
N GLY A 75 21.73 13.15 -11.56
CA GLY A 75 22.94 13.86 -11.97
C GLY A 75 23.00 14.09 -13.48
N ILE A 76 21.85 14.37 -14.12
CA ILE A 76 21.72 14.70 -15.54
C ILE A 76 21.43 16.20 -15.61
N PRO A 77 22.35 17.04 -16.11
CA PRO A 77 22.26 18.49 -15.97
C PRO A 77 21.21 19.13 -16.88
N LYS A 78 20.97 18.56 -18.07
CA LYS A 78 20.00 19.05 -19.04
C LYS A 78 19.54 17.91 -19.94
N TRP A 79 18.27 17.93 -20.31
CA TRP A 79 17.66 17.07 -21.30
C TRP A 79 16.73 17.92 -22.18
N GLU A 80 16.48 17.48 -23.41
CA GLU A 80 15.55 18.15 -24.34
C GLU A 80 14.15 17.52 -24.32
N ASP A 81 14.09 16.19 -24.35
CA ASP A 81 12.87 15.40 -24.30
C ASP A 81 13.03 14.18 -23.36
N ALA A 82 11.95 13.42 -23.20
CA ALA A 82 11.96 12.20 -22.39
C ALA A 82 12.92 11.13 -22.95
N GLU A 83 13.08 11.03 -24.27
CA GLU A 83 13.95 10.04 -24.90
C GLU A 83 15.44 10.34 -24.64
N ASP A 84 15.88 11.58 -24.82
CA ASP A 84 17.21 12.10 -24.51
C ASP A 84 17.53 11.92 -23.03
N PHE A 85 16.59 12.24 -22.14
CA PHE A 85 16.74 11.97 -20.71
C PHE A 85 17.00 10.49 -20.42
N LEU A 86 16.21 9.59 -21.02
CA LEU A 86 16.36 8.14 -20.84
C LEU A 86 17.65 7.61 -21.46
N GLU A 87 18.09 8.15 -22.60
CA GLU A 87 19.36 7.80 -23.22
C GLU A 87 20.55 8.18 -22.34
N GLN A 88 20.58 9.42 -21.85
CA GLN A 88 21.62 9.91 -20.97
C GLN A 88 21.66 9.08 -19.68
N LEU A 89 20.49 8.79 -19.11
CA LEU A 89 20.38 7.95 -17.92
C LEU A 89 20.83 6.50 -18.19
N GLY A 90 20.47 5.93 -19.33
CA GLY A 90 20.88 4.57 -19.73
C GLY A 90 22.39 4.45 -19.90
N LYS A 91 23.01 5.43 -20.57
CA LYS A 91 24.47 5.53 -20.72
C LYS A 91 25.16 5.67 -19.37
N LYS A 92 24.61 6.48 -18.46
CA LYS A 92 25.16 6.69 -17.11
C LYS A 92 25.03 5.47 -16.20
N THR A 93 23.89 4.78 -16.25
CA THR A 93 23.60 3.60 -15.41
C THR A 93 24.18 2.30 -15.95
N GLY A 94 24.72 2.32 -17.18
CA GLY A 94 25.23 1.13 -17.86
C GLY A 94 24.15 0.18 -18.36
N LYS A 95 22.88 0.62 -18.40
CA LYS A 95 21.74 -0.14 -18.91
C LYS A 95 21.70 -0.09 -20.43
N LEU A 96 22.67 -0.73 -21.06
CA LEU A 96 22.84 -0.76 -22.51
C LEU A 96 22.40 -2.10 -23.09
N ARG A 97 21.88 -2.07 -24.32
CA ARG A 97 21.65 -3.25 -25.15
C ARG A 97 22.96 -3.72 -25.78
N LYS A 98 22.92 -4.92 -26.37
CA LYS A 98 24.01 -5.39 -27.24
C LYS A 98 24.17 -4.39 -28.39
N GLY A 99 25.36 -3.82 -28.55
CA GLY A 99 25.62 -2.73 -29.50
C GLY A 99 25.89 -1.36 -28.86
N GLY A 100 25.73 -1.23 -27.53
CA GLY A 100 26.08 0.01 -26.80
C GLY A 100 24.98 1.07 -26.79
N GLU A 101 23.82 0.79 -27.38
CA GLU A 101 22.63 1.65 -27.34
C GLU A 101 21.93 1.55 -25.97
N ALA A 102 21.35 2.65 -25.49
CA ALA A 102 20.63 2.66 -24.22
C ALA A 102 19.34 1.82 -24.29
N ASN A 103 19.08 1.02 -23.25
CA ASN A 103 17.84 0.27 -23.13
C ASN A 103 16.73 1.15 -22.52
N LEU A 104 16.04 1.93 -23.37
CA LEU A 104 15.01 2.87 -22.93
C LEU A 104 13.94 2.21 -22.05
N ASN A 105 13.46 1.01 -22.41
CA ASN A 105 12.42 0.30 -21.66
C ASN A 105 12.87 -0.04 -20.22
N ALA A 106 14.09 -0.56 -20.06
CA ALA A 106 14.63 -0.95 -18.74
C ALA A 106 14.98 0.26 -17.85
N VAL A 107 15.34 1.39 -18.48
CA VAL A 107 15.59 2.65 -17.79
C VAL A 107 14.27 3.30 -17.38
N ALA A 108 13.28 3.35 -18.28
CA ALA A 108 11.96 3.90 -18.00
C ALA A 108 11.26 3.15 -16.85
N LYS A 109 11.31 1.81 -16.83
CA LYS A 109 10.78 1.03 -15.69
C LYS A 109 11.44 1.42 -14.37
N GLN A 110 12.75 1.65 -14.37
CA GLN A 110 13.45 2.11 -13.17
C GLN A 110 12.96 3.49 -12.74
N VAL A 111 12.82 4.43 -13.68
CA VAL A 111 12.37 5.80 -13.38
C VAL A 111 10.94 5.78 -12.80
N ILE A 112 10.04 4.96 -13.35
CA ILE A 112 8.68 4.79 -12.81
C ILE A 112 8.71 4.20 -11.40
N VAL A 113 9.56 3.21 -11.13
CA VAL A 113 9.72 2.66 -9.77
C VAL A 113 10.30 3.70 -8.81
N ASP A 114 11.30 4.46 -9.24
CA ASP A 114 11.90 5.53 -8.45
C ASP A 114 10.88 6.65 -8.15
N TRP A 115 9.97 6.93 -9.08
CA TRP A 115 8.81 7.81 -8.87
C TRP A 115 7.86 7.25 -7.81
N GLN A 116 7.39 6.00 -7.98
CA GLN A 116 6.44 5.36 -7.06
C GLN A 116 6.99 5.19 -5.63
N ARG A 117 8.32 5.02 -5.50
CA ARG A 117 9.00 4.92 -4.20
C ARG A 117 9.31 6.28 -3.56
N GLY A 118 8.99 7.38 -4.23
CA GLY A 118 9.25 8.74 -3.73
C GLY A 118 10.73 9.14 -3.76
N ARG A 119 11.57 8.47 -4.56
CA ARG A 119 12.96 8.89 -4.77
C ARG A 119 13.01 10.21 -5.54
N ILE A 120 12.12 10.37 -6.52
CA ILE A 120 11.86 11.64 -7.18
C ILE A 120 10.90 12.42 -6.28
N ARG A 121 11.35 13.56 -5.75
CA ARG A 121 10.51 14.42 -4.91
C ARG A 121 9.50 15.17 -5.77
N TYR A 122 8.23 15.02 -5.42
CA TYR A 122 7.10 15.72 -6.02
C TYR A 122 5.99 15.91 -5.00
N PHE A 123 5.33 17.06 -5.04
CA PHE A 123 4.13 17.31 -4.26
C PHE A 123 3.20 18.26 -5.01
N VAL A 124 1.90 18.09 -4.81
CA VAL A 124 0.86 18.99 -5.34
C VAL A 124 0.42 19.89 -4.20
N HIS A 125 0.52 21.20 -4.39
CA HIS A 125 -0.08 22.12 -3.43
C HIS A 125 -1.60 21.94 -3.41
N PRO A 126 -2.23 21.99 -2.22
CA PRO A 126 -3.68 22.01 -2.14
C PRO A 126 -4.23 23.20 -2.95
N SER A 127 -5.36 22.98 -3.61
CA SER A 127 -6.02 24.06 -4.36
C SER A 127 -6.43 25.20 -3.42
N LYS A 128 -6.52 26.43 -3.95
CA LYS A 128 -6.94 27.60 -3.16
C LYS A 128 -8.29 27.39 -2.46
N SER A 129 -9.24 26.74 -3.13
CA SER A 129 -10.53 26.41 -2.52
C SER A 129 -10.40 25.39 -1.37
N GLN A 130 -9.49 24.43 -1.46
CA GLN A 130 -9.20 23.51 -0.36
C GLN A 130 -8.51 24.21 0.81
N LEU A 131 -7.63 25.19 0.53
CA LEU A 131 -6.99 26.01 1.56
C LEU A 131 -8.02 26.87 2.30
N GLU A 132 -8.90 27.56 1.57
CA GLU A 132 -10.01 28.33 2.15
C GLU A 132 -10.95 27.44 2.99
N GLN A 133 -11.27 26.24 2.51
CA GLN A 133 -12.08 25.27 3.27
C GLN A 133 -11.35 24.72 4.52
N ALA A 134 -10.03 24.59 4.48
CA ALA A 134 -9.23 24.17 5.63
C ALA A 134 -9.17 25.28 6.68
N GLU A 135 -9.00 26.53 6.26
CA GLU A 135 -9.02 27.72 7.15
C GLU A 135 -10.39 27.90 7.81
N MET A 136 -11.49 27.58 7.11
CA MET A 136 -12.84 27.57 7.69
C MET A 136 -13.10 26.41 8.67
N LYS A 137 -12.25 25.37 8.70
CA LYS A 137 -12.41 24.18 9.58
C LYS A 137 -11.62 24.24 10.89
N GLU A 138 -10.91 25.31 11.19
CA GLU A 138 -10.41 25.54 12.56
C GLU A 138 -11.50 26.22 13.41
N LYS A 139 -12.03 25.62 14.49
CA LYS A 139 -11.37 24.89 15.57
C LYS A 139 -12.19 23.65 15.93
N PRO A 140 -11.57 22.50 16.27
CA PRO A 140 -12.28 21.53 17.09
C PRO A 140 -12.64 22.23 18.39
N VAL A 141 -13.95 22.37 18.67
CA VAL A 141 -14.41 22.71 20.01
C VAL A 141 -14.05 21.51 20.87
N TYR A 142 -12.89 21.57 21.53
CA TYR A 142 -12.53 20.61 22.57
C TYR A 142 -13.62 20.73 23.64
N ASN A 143 -14.54 19.77 23.66
CA ASN A 143 -15.53 19.66 24.71
C ASN A 143 -15.02 18.62 25.71
N PRO A 144 -14.38 19.03 26.82
CA PRO A 144 -13.89 18.11 27.84
C PRO A 144 -15.00 17.21 28.39
N ALA A 145 -16.28 17.59 28.28
CA ALA A 145 -17.41 16.77 28.73
C ALA A 145 -17.58 15.47 27.93
N LEU A 146 -17.35 15.48 26.61
CA LEU A 146 -17.47 14.28 25.77
C LEU A 146 -16.36 13.25 26.07
N LEU A 147 -15.18 13.72 26.49
CA LEU A 147 -14.06 12.85 26.86
C LEU A 147 -14.33 12.15 28.20
N VAL A 148 -14.97 12.86 29.14
CA VAL A 148 -15.36 12.33 30.45
C VAL A 148 -16.49 11.30 30.29
N ASP A 149 -17.45 11.51 29.40
CA ASP A 149 -18.54 10.56 29.17
C ASP A 149 -18.05 9.25 28.51
N LEU A 150 -17.06 9.30 27.63
CA LEU A 150 -16.43 8.08 27.07
C LEU A 150 -15.63 7.29 28.12
N TYR A 151 -14.98 7.98 29.06
CA TYR A 151 -14.26 7.32 30.16
C TYR A 151 -15.20 6.74 31.20
N LYS A 152 -16.31 7.42 31.53
CA LYS A 152 -17.32 6.92 32.48
C LYS A 152 -18.15 5.77 31.92
N LYS A 153 -18.40 5.75 30.61
CA LYS A 153 -19.13 4.66 29.96
C LYS A 153 -18.32 3.37 29.82
N GLY A 154 -17.02 3.40 30.17
CA GLY A 154 -16.16 2.23 30.24
C GLY A 154 -16.12 1.53 31.60
N GLU A 155 -16.83 2.06 32.61
CA GLU A 155 -16.85 1.55 34.00
C GLU A 155 -18.01 0.59 34.30
N ASP A 156 -19.00 0.41 33.41
CA ASP A 156 -20.23 -0.36 33.72
C ASP A 156 -20.34 -1.76 33.09
N ASP A 157 -19.33 -2.27 32.40
CA ASP A 157 -19.33 -3.67 31.92
C ASP A 157 -18.32 -4.52 32.72
N ASP A 158 -18.87 -5.23 33.71
CA ASP A 158 -18.36 -6.38 34.47
C ASP A 158 -17.03 -6.23 35.22
N ILE A 159 -17.14 -5.77 36.47
CA ILE A 159 -16.21 -6.19 37.54
C ILE A 159 -16.39 -7.71 37.70
N ILE A 160 -15.46 -8.50 37.16
CA ILE A 160 -15.24 -9.85 37.66
C ILE A 160 -14.68 -9.68 39.07
N ASP A 161 -15.51 -10.04 40.05
CA ASP A 161 -15.15 -10.22 41.46
C ASP A 161 -14.03 -11.28 41.55
N MET A 162 -12.78 -10.83 41.54
CA MET A 162 -11.63 -11.64 41.93
C MET A 162 -11.52 -11.49 43.44
N GLY A 163 -12.02 -12.51 44.13
CA GLY A 163 -11.84 -12.71 45.55
C GLY A 163 -10.38 -12.54 45.97
N ASP A 164 -10.25 -12.05 47.20
CA ASP A 164 -9.02 -11.89 47.95
C ASP A 164 -8.49 -13.26 48.38
N ASP A 165 -7.52 -13.78 47.64
CA ASP A 165 -6.66 -14.89 48.08
C ASP A 165 -5.20 -14.49 47.90
N ASN A 166 -4.77 -13.67 48.85
CA ASN A 166 -3.39 -13.41 49.15
C ASN A 166 -2.78 -14.65 49.84
N GLU A 167 -2.29 -15.63 49.07
CA GLU A 167 -1.39 -16.67 49.57
C GLU A 167 -0.18 -16.81 48.64
N VAL A 168 0.94 -16.21 49.07
CA VAL A 168 2.25 -16.38 48.46
C VAL A 168 2.75 -17.79 48.82
N GLN A 169 2.81 -18.69 47.84
CA GLN A 169 3.68 -19.86 47.91
C GLN A 169 4.83 -19.67 46.91
N GLU A 170 6.02 -19.45 47.47
CA GLU A 170 7.28 -19.66 46.76
C GLU A 170 7.39 -21.14 46.38
N PHE A 171 7.64 -21.44 45.11
CA PHE A 171 8.15 -22.75 44.72
C PHE A 171 9.21 -22.57 43.61
N GLU A 172 10.45 -22.87 43.97
CA GLU A 172 11.60 -23.00 43.08
C GLU A 172 11.47 -24.27 42.23
N GLY A 173 11.99 -24.21 40.99
CA GLY A 173 12.55 -25.33 40.21
C GLY A 173 11.70 -26.58 39.97
N ASP A 174 11.38 -26.85 38.70
CA ASP A 174 12.03 -27.96 37.98
C ASP A 174 11.57 -27.99 36.51
N ASP A 175 12.53 -28.35 35.66
CA ASP A 175 12.38 -28.75 34.27
C ASP A 175 11.31 -29.86 34.11
N GLU A 176 10.47 -29.78 33.07
CA GLU A 176 10.15 -30.90 32.15
C GLU A 176 9.05 -30.51 31.12
N ASP A 177 9.36 -30.85 29.86
CA ASP A 177 8.49 -31.18 28.73
C ASP A 177 7.70 -30.10 27.97
N MET A 178 8.36 -29.60 26.92
CA MET A 178 7.76 -29.02 25.72
C MET A 178 7.32 -30.15 24.76
N PRO A 179 6.07 -30.21 24.27
CA PRO A 179 5.75 -31.08 23.15
C PRO A 179 6.18 -30.42 21.83
N GLU A 180 7.21 -31.00 21.22
CA GLU A 180 7.54 -30.84 19.80
C GLU A 180 6.35 -31.29 18.95
N ASN A 181 5.98 -30.47 17.95
CA ASN A 181 5.11 -30.92 16.87
C ASN A 181 5.88 -30.76 15.56
N GLU A 182 6.64 -31.80 15.24
CA GLU A 182 7.12 -32.08 13.90
C GLU A 182 5.98 -32.66 13.06
N GLY A 183 5.81 -32.14 11.85
CA GLY A 183 4.83 -32.60 10.88
C GLY A 183 5.18 -32.06 9.51
N ASP A 184 6.20 -32.67 8.90
CA ASP A 184 6.48 -32.60 7.47
C ASP A 184 5.31 -33.24 6.70
N GLU A 185 4.72 -32.50 5.76
CA GLU A 185 4.07 -33.10 4.59
C GLU A 185 4.50 -32.32 3.34
N GLU A 186 5.32 -32.98 2.52
CA GLU A 186 5.64 -32.60 1.16
C GLU A 186 4.41 -32.89 0.27
N GLU A 187 3.88 -31.89 -0.45
CA GLU A 187 3.10 -32.14 -1.67
C GLU A 187 3.51 -31.20 -2.81
N GLN A 188 3.74 -31.82 -3.97
CA GLN A 188 4.21 -31.26 -5.23
C GLN A 188 3.08 -30.57 -6.03
N PRO A 189 3.39 -29.83 -7.13
CA PRO A 189 2.51 -28.80 -7.66
C PRO A 189 1.44 -29.34 -8.61
N GLU A 190 0.18 -28.95 -8.42
CA GLU A 190 -0.89 -29.19 -9.40
C GLU A 190 -0.92 -28.12 -10.50
N GLN A 191 -1.15 -28.59 -11.72
CA GLN A 191 -1.26 -27.84 -12.97
C GLN A 191 -2.60 -27.10 -13.03
N ASP A 192 -2.57 -25.80 -13.37
CA ASP A 192 -3.75 -25.01 -13.72
C ASP A 192 -4.28 -25.45 -15.09
N ASP A 193 -5.34 -26.27 -15.11
CA ASP A 193 -6.22 -26.42 -16.27
C ASP A 193 -7.30 -25.34 -16.22
N SER A 194 -7.33 -24.53 -17.27
CA SER A 194 -8.38 -23.54 -17.52
C SER A 194 -9.72 -24.24 -17.78
N ASP A 195 -10.74 -23.96 -16.98
CA ASP A 195 -12.12 -24.21 -17.40
C ASP A 195 -13.01 -23.00 -17.10
N SER A 196 -13.50 -22.39 -18.17
CA SER A 196 -14.41 -21.26 -18.15
C SER A 196 -15.83 -21.80 -17.98
N GLN A 197 -16.39 -21.67 -16.79
CA GLN A 197 -17.81 -21.96 -16.57
C GLN A 197 -18.62 -20.66 -16.51
N GLU A 198 -19.49 -20.49 -17.49
CA GLU A 198 -20.50 -19.44 -17.55
C GLU A 198 -21.47 -19.57 -16.36
N LEU A 199 -21.65 -18.47 -15.62
CA LEU A 199 -22.60 -18.41 -14.50
C LEU A 199 -24.04 -18.28 -15.04
N ASN A 200 -24.88 -19.26 -14.69
CA ASN A 200 -26.30 -19.24 -15.01
C ASN A 200 -27.06 -18.21 -14.15
N GLU A 201 -27.96 -17.46 -14.77
CA GLU A 201 -28.73 -16.34 -14.21
C GLU A 201 -29.76 -16.74 -13.12
N ALA A 202 -29.76 -18.01 -12.68
CA ALA A 202 -30.73 -18.56 -11.72
C ALA A 202 -30.27 -18.50 -10.25
N ASP A 203 -29.00 -18.17 -9.96
CA ASP A 203 -28.47 -18.13 -8.59
C ASP A 203 -28.46 -16.73 -7.94
N ILE A 204 -29.04 -15.73 -8.62
CA ILE A 204 -29.21 -14.39 -8.06
C ILE A 204 -30.45 -14.38 -7.15
N MET A 205 -30.26 -14.57 -5.85
CA MET A 205 -31.34 -14.37 -4.87
C MET A 205 -31.80 -12.90 -4.86
N PRO A 206 -33.11 -12.61 -4.97
CA PRO A 206 -33.59 -11.24 -4.98
C PRO A 206 -33.52 -10.59 -3.58
N LEU A 207 -32.98 -9.37 -3.55
CA LEU A 207 -32.73 -8.46 -2.42
C LEU A 207 -33.98 -8.02 -1.61
N LYS A 208 -35.09 -8.77 -1.61
CA LYS A 208 -36.32 -8.44 -0.89
C LYS A 208 -36.65 -9.32 0.32
N LYS A 209 -35.68 -10.11 0.81
CA LYS A 209 -35.81 -10.90 2.05
C LYS A 209 -34.88 -10.47 3.18
N LEU A 210 -34.46 -9.20 3.17
CA LEU A 210 -33.73 -8.59 4.29
C LEU A 210 -34.43 -7.30 4.72
N CYS A 211 -35.65 -7.45 5.26
CA CYS A 211 -36.32 -6.48 6.13
C CYS A 211 -37.15 -7.28 7.15
#